data_AF-A0A3E0NU87-F1
#
_entry.id   AF-A0A3E0NU87-F1
#
_cell.length_a   1.000
_cell.length_b   1.000
_cell.length_c   1.000
_cell.angle_alpha   90.00
_cell.angle_beta   90.00
_cell.angle_gamma   90.00
#
_symmetry.space_group_name_H-M   'P 1'
#
loop_
_entity.id
_entity.type
_entity.pdbx_description
1 polymer ?
#
loop_
_entity_poly.entity_id
_entity_poly.type
_entity_poly.pdbx_seq_one_letter_code
_entity_poly.pdbx_strand_id
1 'polypeptide(L)'
;MTTGIEIELTFLLLLTFIGQTLFARFEIETPRWRLIVKWLVLYAVTLGLHPVIGHWALAAPALAGTVGLAVHFSWCRRHGIHPFTAEPLPRYYALRGWRWPPSG
;
A
#
# COMPACT_ATOMS: atom_id res chain seq x y z
N MET A 1 15.06 -3.23 28.11
CA MET A 1 15.19 -2.70 26.74
C MET A 1 14.10 -1.66 26.57
N THR A 2 14.44 -0.37 26.58
CA THR A 2 13.49 0.68 26.18
C THR A 2 13.27 0.52 24.68
N THR A 3 12.12 0.01 24.27
CA THR A 3 11.76 -0.06 22.85
C THR A 3 11.78 1.35 22.28
N GLY A 4 12.79 1.67 21.46
CA GLY A 4 12.91 2.93 20.74
C GLY A 4 12.19 2.86 19.39
N ILE A 5 12.77 3.51 18.37
CA ILE A 5 12.26 3.57 16.99
C ILE A 5 12.12 2.20 16.28
N GLU A 6 12.64 1.13 16.90
CA GLU A 6 12.61 -0.24 16.41
C GLU A 6 11.18 -0.75 16.18
N ILE A 7 10.21 -0.30 16.99
CA ILE A 7 8.80 -0.66 16.82
C ILE A 7 8.27 -0.09 15.51
N GLU A 8 8.54 1.19 15.23
CA GLU A 8 8.15 1.87 14.00
C GLU A 8 8.76 1.20 12.77
N LEU A 9 10.06 0.91 12.83
CA LEU A 9 10.76 0.23 11.74
C LEU A 9 10.19 -1.17 11.50
N THR A 10 9.95 -1.95 12.56
CA THR A 10 9.36 -3.28 12.47
C THR A 10 7.94 -3.23 11.90
N PHE A 11 7.13 -2.29 12.38
CA PHE A 11 5.76 -2.11 11.89
C PHE A 11 5.73 -1.71 10.41
N LEU A 12 6.54 -0.74 10.01
CA LEU A 12 6.65 -0.30 8.61
C LEU A 12 7.16 -1.41 7.69
N LEU A 13 8.11 -2.22 8.16
CA LEU A 13 8.60 -3.40 7.44
C LEU A 13 7.47 -4.42 7.22
N LEU A 14 6.77 -4.82 8.29
CA LEU A 14 5.66 -5.78 8.21
C LEU A 14 4.54 -5.26 7.31
N LEU A 15 4.14 -4.00 7.48
CA LEU A 15 3.10 -3.36 6.68
C LEU A 15 3.46 -3.38 5.20
N THR A 16 4.70 -3.02 4.86
CA THR A 16 5.16 -2.99 3.47
C THR A 16 5.27 -4.38 2.88
N PHE A 17 5.83 -5.34 3.62
CA PHE A 17 5.94 -6.73 3.20
C PHE A 17 4.56 -7.33 2.91
N ILE A 18 3.61 -7.20 3.84
CA ILE A 18 2.23 -7.69 3.68
C ILE A 18 1.56 -6.97 2.51
N GLY A 19 1.65 -5.64 2.46
CA GLY A 19 1.03 -4.83 1.42
C GLY A 19 1.52 -5.19 0.02
N GLN A 20 2.83 -5.30 -0.17
CA GLN A 20 3.41 -5.68 -1.46
C GLN A 20 3.06 -7.13 -1.82
N THR A 21 3.06 -8.05 -0.87
CA THR A 21 2.72 -9.46 -1.14
C THR A 21 1.26 -9.63 -1.55
N LEU A 22 0.32 -8.99 -0.82
CA LEU A 22 -1.12 -9.14 -1.07
C LEU A 22 -1.59 -8.34 -2.30
N PHE A 23 -0.98 -7.19 -2.58
CA PHE A 23 -1.47 -6.27 -3.59
C PHE A 23 -0.53 -6.08 -4.80
N ALA A 24 0.53 -6.88 -4.93
CA ALA A 24 1.44 -6.83 -6.09
C ALA A 24 0.69 -6.89 -7.43
N ARG A 25 -0.34 -7.74 -7.53
CA ARG A 25 -1.14 -7.90 -8.75
C ARG A 25 -1.85 -6.61 -9.17
N PHE A 26 -2.15 -5.72 -8.22
CA PHE A 26 -2.76 -4.41 -8.48
C PHE A 26 -1.74 -3.35 -8.90
N GLU A 27 -0.45 -3.62 -8.81
CA GLU A 27 0.60 -2.64 -9.06
C GLU A 27 1.55 -3.03 -10.21
N ILE A 28 1.26 -4.13 -10.91
CA ILE A 28 2.19 -4.77 -11.86
C ILE A 28 2.68 -3.84 -12.99
N GLU A 29 1.79 -3.09 -13.64
CA GLU A 29 2.15 -2.12 -14.68
C GLU A 29 2.36 -0.69 -14.13
N THR A 30 2.33 -0.51 -12.81
CA THR A 30 2.56 0.81 -12.22
C THR A 30 4.05 1.15 -12.31
N PRO A 31 4.44 2.36 -12.79
CA PRO A 31 5.84 2.74 -12.84
C PRO A 31 6.52 2.58 -11.47
N ARG A 32 7.62 1.83 -11.42
CA ARG A 32 8.31 1.46 -10.17
C ARG A 32 8.66 2.66 -9.30
N TRP A 33 9.01 3.80 -9.92
CA TRP A 33 9.32 5.04 -9.19
C TRP A 33 8.13 5.57 -8.37
N ARG A 34 6.88 5.43 -8.86
CA ARG A 34 5.68 5.83 -8.12
C ARG A 34 5.48 4.96 -6.89
N LEU A 35 5.79 3.66 -7.01
CA LEU A 35 5.71 2.72 -5.90
C LEU A 35 6.77 3.03 -4.83
N ILE A 36 8.00 3.32 -5.25
CA ILE A 36 9.08 3.75 -4.35
C ILE A 36 8.70 5.03 -3.62
N VAL A 37 8.24 6.07 -4.34
CA VAL A 37 7.82 7.34 -3.74
C VAL A 37 6.69 7.14 -2.74
N LYS A 38 5.67 6.32 -3.07
CA LYS A 38 4.56 6.01 -2.16
C LYS A 38 5.05 5.50 -0.80
N TRP A 39 5.97 4.54 -0.80
CA TRP A 39 6.50 3.96 0.45
C TRP A 39 7.46 4.91 1.16
N LEU A 40 8.33 5.62 0.43
CA LEU A 40 9.23 6.62 1.02
C LEU A 40 8.46 7.74 1.73
N VAL A 41 7.36 8.23 1.16
CA VAL A 41 6.51 9.25 1.80
C VAL A 41 5.92 8.71 3.10
N LEU A 42 5.40 7.48 3.10
CA LEU A 42 4.85 6.86 4.30
C LEU A 42 5.92 6.73 5.41
N TYR A 43 7.13 6.30 5.04
CA TYR A 43 8.25 6.17 5.96
C TYR A 43 8.70 7.53 6.50
N ALA A 44 8.90 8.51 5.62
CA ALA A 44 9.34 9.85 6.01
C ALA A 44 8.35 10.52 6.97
N VAL A 45 7.04 10.41 6.71
CA VAL A 45 6.01 10.93 7.61
C VAL A 45 6.05 10.22 8.96
N THR A 46 6.08 8.89 8.98
CA THR A 46 6.06 8.12 10.23
C THR A 46 7.31 8.39 11.07
N LEU A 47 8.50 8.29 10.47
CA LEU A 47 9.77 8.48 11.18
C LEU A 47 9.98 9.96 11.56
N GLY A 48 9.50 10.90 10.75
CA GLY A 48 9.52 12.33 11.07
C GLY A 48 8.59 12.72 12.22
N LEU A 49 7.48 11.98 12.42
CA LEU A 49 6.56 12.19 13.54
C LEU A 49 7.10 11.60 14.86
N HIS A 50 7.86 10.51 14.81
CA HIS A 50 8.39 9.84 16.00
C HIS A 50 9.08 10.77 17.01
N PRO A 51 10.01 11.68 16.63
CA PRO A 51 10.64 12.58 17.60
C PRO A 51 9.68 13.61 18.22
N VAL A 52 8.49 13.83 17.64
CA VAL A 52 7.50 14.82 18.11
C VAL A 52 6.46 14.18 19.02
N ILE A 53 5.97 13.00 18.66
CA ILE A 53 4.83 12.34 19.32
C ILE A 53 5.12 10.91 19.78
N GLY A 54 6.36 10.44 19.67
CA GLY A 54 6.78 9.08 20.03
C GLY A 54 6.03 8.03 19.21
N HIS A 55 5.67 6.92 19.86
CA HIS A 55 5.00 5.78 19.21
C HIS A 55 3.60 6.08 18.65
N TRP A 56 2.99 7.21 18.99
CA TRP A 56 1.77 7.67 18.33
C TRP A 56 1.98 7.95 16.83
N ALA A 57 3.23 8.09 16.37
CA ALA A 57 3.58 8.14 14.96
C ALA A 57 3.04 6.94 14.16
N LEU A 58 2.89 5.76 14.78
CA LEU A 58 2.29 4.56 14.19
C LEU A 58 0.83 4.74 13.77
N ALA A 59 0.12 5.72 14.34
CA ALA A 59 -1.24 6.04 13.93
C ALA A 59 -1.31 6.49 12.46
N ALA A 60 -0.27 7.16 11.96
CA ALA A 60 -0.21 7.61 10.57
C ALA A 60 -0.23 6.45 9.56
N PRO A 61 0.69 5.46 9.60
CA PRO A 61 0.65 4.33 8.68
C PRO A 61 -0.52 3.38 8.95
N ALA A 62 -0.96 3.23 10.20
CA ALA A 62 -2.15 2.44 10.52
C ALA A 62 -3.41 3.05 9.86
N LEU A 63 -3.64 4.35 10.05
CA LEU A 63 -4.79 5.04 9.46
C LEU A 63 -4.72 5.04 7.92
N ALA A 64 -3.55 5.35 7.35
CA ALA A 64 -3.34 5.32 5.90
C ALA A 64 -3.62 3.93 5.32
N GLY A 65 -3.16 2.87 5.99
CA GLY A 65 -3.45 1.48 5.63
C GLY A 65 -4.94 1.15 5.70
N THR A 66 -5.61 1.48 6.81
CA THR A 66 -7.05 1.24 6.98
C THR A 66 -7.88 1.97 5.94
N VAL A 67 -7.61 3.26 5.69
CA VAL A 67 -8.29 4.05 4.66
C VAL A 67 -8.02 3.48 3.27
N GLY A 68 -6.76 3.16 2.97
CA GLY A 68 -6.36 2.55 1.71
C GLY A 68 -7.10 1.23 1.44
N LEU A 69 -7.20 0.36 2.43
CA LEU A 69 -7.96 -0.89 2.34
C LEU A 69 -9.46 -0.62 2.15
N ALA A 70 -10.05 0.29 2.92
CA ALA A 70 -11.48 0.61 2.79
C ALA A 70 -11.80 1.13 1.37
N VAL A 71 -10.98 2.04 0.85
CA VAL A 71 -11.10 2.57 -0.52
C VAL A 71 -10.89 1.46 -1.54
N HIS A 72 -9.85 0.63 -1.38
CA HIS A 72 -9.54 -0.48 -2.29
C HIS A 72 -10.70 -1.47 -2.41
N PHE A 73 -11.22 -1.95 -1.28
CA PHE A 73 -12.33 -2.91 -1.26
C PHE A 73 -13.63 -2.30 -1.80
N SER A 74 -13.91 -1.05 -1.45
CA SER A 74 -15.08 -0.32 -1.97
C SER A 74 -14.98 -0.11 -3.48
N TRP A 75 -13.81 0.29 -3.99
CA TRP A 75 -13.55 0.48 -5.41
C TRP A 75 -13.65 -0.84 -6.17
N CYS A 76 -13.01 -1.90 -5.69
CA CYS A 76 -13.09 -3.23 -6.27
C CYS A 76 -14.55 -3.71 -6.37
N ARG A 77 -15.33 -3.56 -5.31
CA ARG A 77 -16.77 -3.91 -5.30
C ARG A 77 -17.56 -3.11 -6.33
N ARG A 78 -17.39 -1.79 -6.38
CA ARG A 78 -18.08 -0.90 -7.33
C ARG A 78 -17.77 -1.24 -8.79
N HIS A 79 -16.57 -1.73 -9.06
CA HIS A 79 -16.11 -2.07 -10.39
C HIS A 79 -16.16 -3.56 -10.70
N GLY A 80 -16.76 -4.40 -9.84
CA GLY A 80 -16.88 -5.84 -10.06
C GLY A 80 -15.52 -6.54 -10.25
N ILE A 81 -14.52 -6.10 -9.49
CA ILE A 81 -13.17 -6.66 -9.44
C ILE A 81 -12.99 -7.39 -8.10
N HIS A 82 -12.40 -8.58 -8.12
CA HIS A 82 -12.06 -9.32 -6.91
C HIS A 82 -10.91 -8.62 -6.16
N PRO A 83 -11.05 -8.30 -4.86
CA PRO A 83 -10.14 -7.40 -4.15
C PRO A 83 -8.73 -7.96 -3.89
N PHE A 84 -8.50 -9.26 -4.09
CA PHE A 84 -7.17 -9.88 -3.93
C PHE A 84 -6.57 -10.36 -5.25
N THR A 85 -7.40 -10.86 -6.16
CA THR A 85 -6.94 -11.47 -7.43
C THR A 85 -7.09 -10.52 -8.61
N ALA A 86 -7.67 -9.34 -8.44
CA ALA A 86 -7.94 -8.39 -9.52
C ALA A 86 -8.77 -8.97 -10.69
N GLU A 87 -9.50 -10.07 -10.46
CA GLU A 87 -10.31 -10.72 -11.50
C GLU A 87 -11.68 -10.04 -11.66
N PRO A 88 -12.20 -9.94 -12.90
CA PRO A 88 -11.57 -10.37 -14.15
C PRO A 88 -10.49 -9.40 -14.64
N LEU A 89 -9.31 -9.94 -14.99
CA LEU A 89 -8.13 -9.15 -15.37
C LEU A 89 -8.33 -8.20 -16.57
N PRO A 90 -9.01 -8.58 -17.67
CA PRO A 90 -9.23 -7.66 -18.79
C PRO A 90 -9.95 -6.38 -18.36
N ARG A 91 -10.95 -6.50 -17.48
CA ARG A 91 -11.70 -5.37 -16.95
C ARG A 91 -10.82 -4.52 -16.04
N TYR A 92 -10.04 -5.16 -15.18
CA TYR A 92 -9.12 -4.46 -14.29
C TYR A 92 -8.08 -3.64 -15.07
N TYR A 93 -7.48 -4.21 -16.12
CA TYR A 93 -6.53 -3.51 -16.99
C TYR A 93 -7.20 -2.32 -17.70
N ALA A 94 -8.41 -2.51 -18.23
CA ALA A 94 -9.17 -1.41 -18.86
C ALA A 94 -9.43 -0.26 -17.87
N LEU A 95 -9.80 -0.55 -16.63
CA LEU A 95 -10.02 0.46 -15.58
C LEU A 95 -8.74 1.21 -15.19
N ARG A 96 -7.58 0.56 -15.32
CA ARG A 96 -6.27 1.14 -15.05
C ARG A 96 -5.67 1.88 -16.25
N GLY A 97 -6.31 1.79 -17.43
CA GLY A 97 -5.75 2.31 -18.68
C GLY A 97 -4.52 1.53 -19.14
N TRP A 98 -4.39 0.27 -18.73
CA TRP A 98 -3.29 -0.62 -19.09
C TRP A 98 -3.65 -1.49 -20.29
N ARG A 99 -2.62 -1.95 -21.01
CA ARG A 99 -2.79 -2.83 -22.17
C ARG A 99 -3.03 -4.27 -21.73
N TRP A 100 -4.11 -4.89 -22.23
CA TRP A 100 -4.41 -6.31 -22.04
C TRP A 100 -4.34 -7.07 -23.37
N PRO A 101 -3.70 -8.27 -23.44
CA PRO A 101 -2.89 -8.88 -22.38
C PRO A 101 -1.63 -8.04 -22.09
N PRO A 102 -1.05 -8.15 -20.88
CA PRO A 102 0.18 -7.44 -20.52
C PRO A 102 1.29 -7.72 -21.54
N SER A 103 2.06 -6.68 -21.89
CA SER A 103 3.28 -6.87 -22.67
C SER A 103 4.29 -7.60 -21.79
N GLY A 104 4.65 -8.82 -22.18
CA GLY A 104 5.66 -9.64 -21.48
C GLY A 104 7.00 -8.95 -21.33
#